data_AF-A0A929Q2R3-F1
#
_entry.id   AF-A0A929Q2R3-F1
#
_cell.length_a   1.000
_cell.length_b   1.000
_cell.length_c   1.000
_cell.angle_alpha   90.00
_cell.angle_beta   90.00
_cell.angle_gamma   90.00
#
_symmetry.space_group_name_H-M   'P 1'
#
loop_
_entity.id
_entity.type
_entity.pdbx_description
1 polymer ?
#
loop_
_entity_poly.entity_id
_entity_poly.type
_entity_poly.pdbx_seq_one_letter_code
_entity_poly.pdbx_strand_id
1 'polypeptide(L)' 'MSGMNPGALADQSRRRQEDENKTPQQRQEELATAVDELLARDVDGAEEVEMLEQAHRIVNEALGRG' A
#
# COMPACT_ATOMS: atom_id res chain seq x y z
N MET A 1 -18.34 23.20 -2.50
CA MET A 1 -17.29 22.88 -3.47
C MET A 1 -15.95 23.17 -2.80
N SER A 2 -15.35 22.18 -2.15
CA SER A 2 -14.13 22.38 -1.36
C SER A 2 -12.95 22.64 -2.29
N GLY A 3 -12.31 23.80 -2.11
CA GLY A 3 -11.10 24.18 -2.82
C GLY A 3 -10.01 23.16 -2.55
N MET A 4 -9.68 22.36 -3.58
CA MET A 4 -8.51 21.50 -3.57
C MET A 4 -7.29 22.42 -3.45
N ASN A 5 -6.59 22.36 -2.32
CA ASN A 5 -5.41 23.20 -2.09
C ASN A 5 -4.33 22.80 -3.12
N PRO A 6 -3.79 23.74 -3.92
CA PRO A 6 -2.82 23.43 -4.97
C PRO A 6 -1.58 22.69 -4.45
N GLY A 7 -1.20 22.90 -3.18
CA GLY A 7 -0.13 22.12 -2.54
C GLY A 7 -0.46 20.64 -2.39
N ALA A 8 -1.72 20.29 -2.09
CA ALA A 8 -2.17 18.90 -1.97
C ALA A 8 -2.22 18.18 -3.33
N LEU A 9 -2.55 18.91 -4.40
CA LEU A 9 -2.52 18.41 -5.78
C LEU A 9 -1.09 18.15 -6.26
N ALA A 10 -0.16 19.05 -5.94
CA ALA A 10 1.26 18.89 -6.28
C ALA A 10 1.87 17.69 -5.55
N ASP A 11 1.58 17.53 -4.26
CA ASP A 11 2.06 16.40 -3.45
C ASP A 11 1.51 15.06 -3.97
N GLN A 12 0.21 15.00 -4.28
CA GLN A 12 -0.42 13.79 -4.83
C GLN A 12 0.13 13.42 -6.21
N SER A 13 0.42 14.42 -7.05
CA SER A 13 1.01 14.20 -8.37
C SER A 13 2.44 13.67 -8.27
N ARG A 14 3.20 14.19 -7.30
CA ARG A 14 4.57 13.74 -7.04
C ARG A 14 4.61 12.29 -6.57
N ARG A 15 3.76 11.91 -5.61
CA ARG A 15 3.68 10.53 -5.12
C ARG A 15 3.33 9.54 -6.25
N ARG A 16 2.38 9.91 -7.12
CA ARG A 16 2.04 9.09 -8.30
C ARG A 16 3.22 8.89 -9.25
N GLN A 17 3.98 9.95 -9.54
CA GLN A 17 5.17 9.84 -10.40
C GLN A 17 6.27 9.00 -9.75
N GLU A 18 6.43 9.07 -8.43
CA GLU A 18 7.36 8.25 -7.68
C GLU A 18 6.98 6.77 -7.77
N ASP A 19 5.69 6.42 -7.64
CA ASP A 19 5.20 5.05 -7.81
C ASP A 19 5.29 4.54 -9.26
N GLU A 20 5.04 5.40 -10.24
CA GLU A 20 5.16 5.07 -11.67
C GLU A 20 6.63 4.81 -12.08
N ASN A 21 7.58 5.48 -11.44
CA ASN A 21 9.01 5.32 -11.73
C ASN A 21 9.67 4.13 -11.01
N LYS A 22 8.97 3.46 -10.08
CA LYS A 22 9.51 2.28 -9.41
C LYS A 22 9.72 1.15 -10.41
N THR A 23 10.93 0.58 -10.37
CA THR A 23 11.24 -0.64 -11.12
C THR A 23 10.41 -1.82 -10.59
N PRO A 24 10.17 -2.86 -11.41
CA PRO A 24 9.49 -4.06 -10.94
C PRO A 24 10.14 -4.69 -9.71
N GLN A 25 11.47 -4.68 -9.62
CA GLN A 25 12.20 -5.19 -8.44
C GLN A 25 11.90 -4.38 -7.18
N GLN A 26 11.88 -3.05 -7.26
CA GLN A 26 11.56 -2.19 -6.11
C GLN A 26 10.12 -2.40 -5.63
N ARG A 27 9.17 -2.58 -6.55
CA ARG A 27 7.78 -2.91 -6.17
C ARG A 27 7.67 -4.27 -5.48
N GLN A 28 8.49 -5.24 -5.89
CA GLN A 28 8.55 -6.55 -5.24
C GLN A 28 9.15 -6.48 -3.84
N GLU A 29 10.22 -5.70 -3.64
CA GLU A 29 10.82 -5.48 -2.32
C GLU A 29 9.86 -4.76 -1.36
N GLU A 30 9.15 -3.73 -1.83
CA GLU A 30 8.14 -3.04 -1.02
C GLU A 30 6.98 -3.97 -0.64
N LEU A 31 6.51 -4.79 -1.58
CA LEU A 31 5.47 -5.78 -1.31
C LEU A 31 5.92 -6.82 -0.29
N ALA A 32 7.13 -7.36 -0.45
CA ALA A 32 7.70 -8.34 0.48
C ALA A 32 7.83 -7.74 1.88
N THR A 33 8.32 -6.50 1.98
CA THR A 33 8.44 -5.78 3.26
C THR A 33 7.08 -5.57 3.91
N ALA A 34 6.06 -5.13 3.15
CA ALA A 34 4.71 -4.93 3.68
C ALA A 34 4.07 -6.23 4.17
N VAL A 35 4.32 -7.35 3.49
CA VAL A 35 3.86 -8.68 3.91
C VAL A 35 4.59 -9.14 5.17
N ASP A 36 5.92 -8.99 5.23
CA ASP A 36 6.72 -9.34 6.39
C ASP A 36 6.32 -8.53 7.63
N GLU A 37 6.10 -7.23 7.49
CA GLU A 37 5.61 -6.36 8.57
C GLU A 37 4.23 -6.79 9.08
N LEU A 38 3.35 -7.22 8.16
CA LEU A 38 2.03 -7.70 8.51
C LEU A 38 2.07 -9.04 9.26
N LEU A 39 2.93 -9.96 8.81
CA LEU A 39 3.12 -11.27 9.43
C LEU A 39 3.91 -11.21 10.74
N ALA A 40 4.75 -10.18 10.93
CA ALA A 40 5.51 -9.95 12.15
C ALA A 40 4.65 -9.39 13.31
N ARG A 41 3.41 -8.96 13.04
CA ARG A 41 2.47 -8.57 14.10
C ARG A 41 1.99 -9.82 14.82
N ASP A 42 2.18 -9.85 16.14
CA ASP A 42 1.47 -10.80 17.00
C ASP A 42 -0.01 -10.38 17.02
N VAL A 43 -0.88 -11.25 16.52
CA VAL A 43 -2.29 -10.97 16.36
C VAL A 43 -3.09 -11.97 17.18
N ASP A 44 -3.76 -11.50 18.23
CA ASP A 44 -4.56 -12.35 19.11
C ASP A 44 -6.02 -12.38 18.63
N GLY A 45 -6.49 -13.55 18.21
CA GLY A 45 -7.90 -13.97 18.10
C GLY A 45 -8.83 -13.09 17.24
N ALA A 46 -9.22 -11.92 17.74
CA ALA A 46 -10.16 -11.02 17.06
C ALA A 46 -9.50 -10.17 15.96
N GLU A 47 -8.22 -9.86 16.11
CA GLU A 47 -7.48 -8.99 15.18
C GLU A 47 -6.97 -9.77 13.94
N GLU A 48 -6.96 -11.11 14.02
CA GLU A 48 -6.39 -11.99 12.99
C GLU A 48 -7.17 -11.91 11.67
N VAL A 49 -8.50 -11.76 11.75
CA VAL A 49 -9.37 -11.59 10.58
C VAL A 49 -9.12 -10.24 9.90
N GLU A 50 -8.98 -9.16 10.66
CA GLU A 50 -8.67 -7.83 10.11
C GLU A 50 -7.29 -7.81 9.45
N MET A 51 -6.31 -8.50 10.05
CA MET A 51 -4.97 -8.66 9.48
C MET A 51 -5.02 -9.43 8.15
N LEU A 52 -5.76 -10.54 8.08
CA LEU A 52 -5.95 -11.30 6.85
C LEU A 52 -6.64 -10.50 5.74
N GLU A 53 -7.64 -9.70 6.08
CA GLU A 53 -8.30 -8.79 5.12
C GLU A 53 -7.36 -7.69 4.62
N GLN A 54 -6.46 -7.21 5.48
CA GLN A 54 -5.43 -6.24 5.11
C GLN A 54 -4.35 -6.86 4.22
N ALA A 55 -3.91 -8.09 4.52
CA ALA A 55 -3.00 -8.87 3.67
C ALA A 55 -3.58 -9.04 2.26
N HIS A 56 -4.85 -9.45 2.19
CA HIS A 56 -5.54 -9.72 0.94
C HIS A 56 -5.68 -8.45 0.08
N ARG A 57 -5.91 -7.29 0.69
CA ARG A 57 -5.93 -6.00 -0.02
C ARG A 57 -4.56 -5.65 -0.61
N ILE A 58 -3.49 -5.76 0.19
CA ILE A 58 -2.12 -5.47 -0.25
C ILE A 58 -1.73 -6.34 -1.45
N VAL A 59 -2.04 -7.64 -1.40
CA VAL A 59 -1.74 -8.58 -2.48
C VAL A 59 -2.54 -8.26 -3.75
N ASN A 60 -3.84 -7.97 -3.63
CA ASN A 60 -4.68 -7.66 -4.79
C ASN A 60 -4.30 -6.34 -5.47
N GLU A 61 -3.94 -5.33 -4.68
CA GLU A 61 -3.46 -4.04 -5.18
C GLU A 61 -2.14 -4.22 -5.95
N ALA A 62 -1.22 -5.02 -5.43
CA ALA A 62 0.04 -5.35 -6.11
C ALA A 62 -0.15 -6.19 -7.39
N LEU A 63 -1.19 -7.02 -7.45
CA LEU A 63 -1.55 -7.80 -8.64
C LEU A 63 -2.36 -7.00 -9.67
N GLY A 64 -2.70 -5.74 -9.38
CA GLY A 64 -3.53 -4.91 -10.25
C GLY A 64 -4.99 -5.35 -10.35
N ARG A 65 -5.48 -6.11 -9.36
CA ARG A 65 -6.89 -6.47 -9.21
C ARG A 65 -7.54 -5.53 -8.19
N GLY A 66 -7.68 -4.27 -8.57
CA GLY A 66 -8.52 -3.29 -7.88
C GLY A 66 -9.91 -3.25 -8.49
#